data_AF-A0A4R5VF83-F1
#
_entry.id   AF-A0A4R5VF83-F1
#
_cell.length_a   1.000
_cell.length_b   1.000
_cell.length_c   1.000
_cell.angle_alpha   90.00
_cell.angle_beta   90.00
_cell.angle_gamma   90.00
#
_symmetry.space_group_name_H-M   'P 1'
#
loop_
_entity.id
_entity.type
_entity.pdbx_description
1 polymer ?
#
loop_
_entity_poly.entity_id
_entity_poly.type
_entity_poly.pdbx_seq_one_letter_code
_entity_poly.pdbx_strand_id
1 'polypeptide(L)'
;MRDFKTTVLRDARRIVGSPEDFVDDPAQFAAAWAAMKAGRGQGFNPARLSPQHLVDRPEPEPIEQTLLRTGQKIRDVIQEKNIPVRRRHVA
;
A
#
# COMPACT_ATOMS: atom_id res chain seq x y z
N MET A 1 -16.41 29.90 8.99
CA MET A 1 -16.57 28.85 7.96
C MET A 1 -15.26 28.50 7.24
N ARG A 2 -14.37 29.49 6.97
CA ARG A 2 -13.06 29.26 6.34
C ARG A 2 -12.12 28.43 7.22
N ASP A 3 -12.11 28.69 8.52
CA ASP A 3 -11.23 28.00 9.49
C ASP A 3 -11.58 26.52 9.64
N PHE A 4 -12.88 26.19 9.65
CA PHE A 4 -13.37 24.81 9.69
C PHE A 4 -12.90 23.99 8.48
N LYS A 5 -12.93 24.57 7.28
CA LYS A 5 -12.45 23.92 6.05
C LYS A 5 -10.94 23.64 6.13
N THR A 6 -10.17 24.55 6.73
CA THR A 6 -8.72 24.40 6.91
C THR A 6 -8.39 23.29 7.92
N THR A 7 -9.12 23.21 9.03
CA THR A 7 -8.96 22.15 10.05
C THR A 7 -9.30 20.77 9.47
N VAL A 8 -10.44 20.63 8.80
CA VAL A 8 -10.86 19.36 8.20
C VAL A 8 -9.87 18.88 7.15
N LEU A 9 -9.34 19.77 6.30
CA LEU A 9 -8.33 19.39 5.30
C LEU A 9 -6.96 19.07 5.92
N ARG A 10 -6.60 19.73 7.03
CA ARG A 10 -5.37 19.43 7.77
C ARG A 10 -5.42 18.06 8.41
N ASP A 11 -6.53 17.72 9.08
CA ASP A 11 -6.72 16.42 9.72
C ASP A 11 -6.82 15.30 8.68
N ALA A 12 -7.57 15.55 7.59
CA ALA A 12 -7.65 14.63 6.48
C ALA A 12 -6.28 14.35 5.83
N ARG A 13 -5.41 15.37 5.72
CA ARG A 13 -4.04 15.20 5.21
C ARG A 13 -3.16 14.37 6.13
N ARG A 14 -3.34 14.46 7.45
CA ARG A 14 -2.65 13.61 8.43
C ARG A 14 -3.05 12.15 8.28
N ILE A 15 -4.35 11.88 8.21
CA ILE A 15 -4.93 10.53 8.07
C ILE A 15 -4.49 9.90 6.75
N VAL A 16 -4.60 10.63 5.64
CA VAL A 16 -4.17 10.13 4.31
C VAL A 16 -2.66 9.96 4.21
N GLY A 17 -1.87 10.68 5.02
CA GLY A 17 -0.41 10.60 5.05
C GLY A 17 0.15 9.40 5.81
N SER A 18 -0.67 8.75 6.64
CA SER A 18 -0.28 7.57 7.44
C SER A 18 -1.42 6.52 7.38
N PRO A 19 -1.77 6.00 6.18
CA PRO A 19 -2.88 5.07 5.99
C PRO A 19 -2.77 3.80 6.86
N GLU A 20 -1.55 3.38 7.19
CA GLU A 20 -1.25 2.22 8.03
C GLU A 20 -1.86 2.30 9.44
N ASP A 21 -2.02 3.51 9.98
CA ASP A 21 -2.59 3.73 11.31
C ASP A 21 -4.13 3.59 11.33
N PHE A 22 -4.75 3.52 10.14
CA PHE A 22 -6.21 3.50 9.95
C PHE A 22 -6.68 2.23 9.23
N VAL A 23 -5.86 1.18 9.24
CA VAL A 23 -6.20 -0.12 8.63
C VAL A 23 -7.43 -0.75 9.29
N ASP A 24 -7.58 -0.57 10.60
CA ASP A 24 -8.71 -1.09 11.38
C ASP A 24 -9.96 -0.18 11.31
N ASP A 25 -9.82 1.05 10.80
CA ASP A 25 -10.91 1.99 10.54
C ASP A 25 -10.87 2.53 9.10
N PRO A 26 -11.19 1.67 8.11
CA PRO A 26 -11.17 2.05 6.70
C PRO A 26 -12.21 3.11 6.36
N ALA A 27 -13.26 3.27 7.18
CA ALA A 27 -14.27 4.30 7.00
C ALA A 27 -13.69 5.69 7.30
N GLN A 28 -12.90 5.83 8.37
CA GLN A 28 -12.22 7.06 8.72
C GLN A 28 -11.18 7.46 7.66
N PHE A 29 -10.42 6.50 7.13
CA PHE A 29 -9.51 6.75 6.01
C PHE A 29 -10.25 7.22 4.75
N ALA A 30 -11.32 6.51 4.36
CA ALA A 30 -12.12 6.84 3.18
C ALA A 30 -12.72 8.26 3.27
N ALA A 31 -13.23 8.64 4.45
CA ALA A 31 -13.77 9.98 4.69
C ALA A 31 -12.68 11.08 4.57
N ALA A 32 -11.49 10.85 5.14
CA ALA A 32 -10.36 11.77 5.01
C ALA A 32 -9.90 11.91 3.55
N TRP A 33 -9.79 10.81 2.82
CA TRP A 33 -9.45 10.83 1.40
C TRP A 33 -10.50 11.58 0.56
N ALA A 34 -11.79 11.34 0.81
CA ALA A 34 -12.90 12.06 0.17
C ALA A 34 -12.85 13.57 0.43
N ALA A 35 -12.59 13.99 1.67
CA ALA A 35 -12.41 15.39 2.03
C ALA A 35 -11.23 16.03 1.27
N MET A 36 -10.11 15.32 1.13
CA MET A 36 -8.95 15.77 0.35
C MET A 36 -9.25 15.91 -1.14
N LYS A 37 -10.03 14.99 -1.71
CA LYS A 37 -10.51 15.05 -3.10
C LYS A 37 -11.41 16.26 -3.32
N ALA A 38 -12.41 16.46 -2.46
CA ALA A 38 -13.31 17.60 -2.52
C ALA A 38 -12.58 18.93 -2.33
N GLY A 39 -11.59 19.00 -1.44
CA GLY A 39 -10.75 20.19 -1.23
C GLY A 39 -9.94 20.61 -2.46
N ARG A 40 -9.61 19.66 -3.35
CA ARG A 40 -8.92 19.90 -4.62
C ARG A 40 -9.88 20.16 -5.79
N GLY A 41 -11.19 20.22 -5.55
CA GLY A 41 -12.20 20.34 -6.61
C GLY A 41 -12.31 19.09 -7.49
N GLN A 42 -11.76 17.95 -7.04
CA GLN A 42 -11.86 16.69 -7.77
C GLN A 42 -13.15 15.98 -7.37
N GLY A 43 -14.00 15.66 -8.35
CA GLY A 43 -15.14 14.78 -8.15
C GLY A 43 -14.65 13.41 -7.67
N PHE A 44 -15.32 12.87 -6.65
CA PHE A 44 -15.09 11.51 -6.18
C PHE A 44 -16.43 10.77 -6.20
N ASN A 45 -16.42 9.50 -6.62
CA ASN A 45 -17.59 8.64 -6.59
C ASN A 45 -17.50 7.75 -5.34
N PRO A 46 -18.31 7.99 -4.29
CA PRO A 46 -18.30 7.17 -3.08
C PRO A 46 -18.64 5.70 -3.34
N ALA A 47 -19.39 5.38 -4.41
CA ALA A 47 -19.66 4.00 -4.78
C ALA A 47 -18.40 3.24 -5.27
N ARG A 48 -17.31 3.96 -5.60
CA ARG A 48 -16.00 3.36 -5.94
C ARG A 48 -15.13 3.10 -4.70
N LEU A 49 -15.47 3.68 -3.55
CA LEU A 49 -14.87 3.40 -2.25
C LEU A 49 -15.55 2.16 -1.64
N SER A 50 -15.44 1.01 -2.31
CA SER A 50 -15.76 -0.25 -1.64
C SER A 50 -14.60 -0.59 -0.69
N PRO A 51 -14.85 -0.86 0.61
CA PRO A 51 -13.85 -1.36 1.54
C PRO A 51 -13.12 -2.60 1.03
N GLN A 52 -13.73 -3.36 0.11
CA GLN A 52 -13.11 -4.51 -0.57
C GLN A 52 -11.86 -4.16 -1.40
N HIS A 53 -11.61 -2.87 -1.72
CA HIS A 53 -10.36 -2.42 -2.35
C HIS A 53 -9.30 -1.95 -1.35
N LEU A 54 -9.65 -1.86 -0.07
CA LEU A 54 -8.76 -1.50 1.06
C LEU A 54 -8.42 -2.72 1.93
N VAL A 55 -9.25 -3.77 1.87
CA VAL A 55 -9.14 -5.00 2.64
C VAL A 55 -8.71 -6.13 1.71
N ASP A 56 -7.41 -6.20 1.45
CA ASP A 56 -6.71 -7.48 1.49
C ASP A 56 -5.26 -7.15 1.81
N ARG A 57 -4.95 -7.12 3.11
CA ARG A 57 -3.59 -7.42 3.54
C ARG A 57 -3.49 -8.93 3.39
N PRO A 58 -2.88 -9.47 2.32
CA PRO A 58 -2.65 -10.90 2.27
C PRO A 58 -1.88 -11.27 3.54
N GLU A 59 -2.31 -12.35 4.19
CA GLU A 59 -1.53 -12.94 5.28
C GLU A 59 -0.06 -13.00 4.82
N PRO A 60 0.89 -12.51 5.63
CA PRO A 60 2.29 -12.53 5.24
C PRO A 60 2.65 -13.97 4.88
N GLU A 61 3.05 -14.15 3.62
CA GLU A 61 3.56 -15.43 3.12
C GLU A 61 4.61 -15.94 4.13
N PRO A 62 4.53 -17.19 4.59
CA PRO A 62 5.54 -17.74 5.50
C PRO A 62 6.93 -17.47 4.94
N ILE A 63 7.86 -17.03 5.79
CA ILE A 63 9.20 -16.58 5.37
C ILE A 63 9.87 -17.62 4.46
N GLU A 64 9.69 -18.91 4.75
CA GLU A 64 10.19 -20.02 3.93
C GLU A 64 9.66 -19.99 2.48
N GLN A 65 8.36 -19.74 2.29
CA GLN A 65 7.75 -19.63 0.97
C GLN A 65 8.26 -18.39 0.22
N THR A 66 8.38 -17.25 0.91
CA THR A 66 8.98 -16.04 0.32
C THR A 66 10.44 -16.28 -0.11
N LEU A 67 11.24 -16.97 0.71
CA LEU A 67 12.63 -17.31 0.39
C LEU A 67 12.72 -18.25 -0.81
N LEU A 68 11.87 -19.29 -0.88
CA LEU A 68 11.81 -20.20 -2.01
C LEU A 68 11.44 -19.48 -3.31
N ARG A 69 10.38 -18.68 -3.28
CA ARG A 69 9.90 -17.92 -4.44
C ARG A 69 10.95 -16.91 -4.91
N THR A 70 11.59 -16.21 -3.99
CA THR A 70 12.65 -15.23 -4.30
C THR A 70 13.88 -15.92 -4.87
N GLY A 71 14.30 -17.04 -4.27
CA GLY A 71 15.41 -17.86 -4.78
C GLY A 71 15.15 -18.43 -6.17
N GLN A 72 13.90 -18.78 -6.49
CA GLN A 72 13.51 -19.20 -7.85
C GLN A 72 13.61 -18.05 -8.84
N LYS A 73 13.00 -16.89 -8.55
CA LYS A 73 13.09 -15.71 -9.42
C LYS A 73 14.53 -15.28 -9.71
N ILE A 74 15.39 -15.31 -8.69
CA ILE A 74 16.81 -14.98 -8.86
C ILE A 74 17.49 -15.99 -9.80
N ARG A 75 17.21 -17.29 -9.67
CA ARG A 75 17.74 -18.32 -10.58
C ARG A 75 17.26 -18.11 -12.02
N ASP A 76 15.99 -17.77 -12.21
CA ASP A 76 15.43 -17.51 -13.54
C ASP A 76 16.11 -16.30 -14.19
N VAL A 77 16.30 -15.20 -13.45
CA VAL A 77 17.00 -14.00 -13.92
C VAL A 77 18.46 -14.30 -14.25
N ILE A 78 19.15 -15.09 -13.41
CA ILE A 78 20.53 -15.51 -13.67
C ILE A 78 20.64 -16.27 -15.00
N GLN A 79 19.70 -17.19 -15.25
CA GLN A 79 19.65 -17.95 -16.50
C GLN A 79 19.35 -17.03 -17.70
N GLU A 80 18.32 -16.19 -17.60
CA GLU A 80 17.91 -15.27 -18.66
C GLU A 80 19.03 -14.29 -19.05
N LYS A 81 19.73 -13.74 -18.05
CA LYS A 81 20.78 -12.73 -18.24
C LYS A 81 22.17 -13.33 -18.36
N ASN A 82 22.30 -14.66 -18.35
CA ASN A 82 23.58 -15.39 -18.37
C ASN A 82 24.60 -14.86 -17.34
N ILE A 83 24.12 -14.56 -16.12
CA ILE A 83 24.95 -13.96 -15.07
C ILE A 83 25.87 -15.04 -14.48
N PRO A 84 27.19 -14.81 -14.42
CA PRO A 84 28.10 -15.78 -13.84
C PRO A 84 27.91 -15.88 -12.32
N VAL A 85 27.41 -17.01 -11.83
CA VAL A 85 27.27 -17.28 -10.39
C VAL A 85 28.54 -17.92 -9.86
N ARG A 86 29.25 -17.22 -8.97
CA ARG A 86 30.34 -17.82 -8.20
C ARG A 86 29.77 -18.74 -7.13
N ARG A 87 29.87 -20.05 -7.33
CA ARG A 87 29.64 -21.02 -6.24
C ARG A 87 30.81 -20.92 -5.25
N ARG A 88 30.55 -20.42 -4.05
CA ARG A 88 31.47 -20.65 -2.93
C ARG A 88 31.24 -22.08 -2.44
N HIS A 89 32.25 -22.93 -2.58
CA HIS A 89 32.28 -24.19 -1.86
C HIS A 89 32.38 -23.85 -0.37
N VAL A 90 31.38 -24.24 0.40
CA VAL A 90 31.48 -24.33 1.85
C VAL A 90 31.95 -25.76 2.10
N ALA A 91 33.21 -25.89 2.55
CA ALA A 91 33.81 -27.15 2.96
C ALA A 91 33.36 -27.52 4.39
#